data_AF-A0A7S1E997-F1
#
_entry.id   AF-A0A7S1E997-F1
#
_cell.length_a   1.000
_cell.length_b   1.000
_cell.length_c   1.000
_cell.angle_alpha   90.00
_cell.angle_beta   90.00
_cell.angle_gamma   90.00
#
_symmetry.space_group_name_H-M   'P 1'
#
loop_
_entity.id
_entity.type
_entity.pdbx_description
1 polymer ?
#
loop_
_entity_poly.entity_id
_entity_poly.type
_entity_poly.pdbx_seq_one_letter_code
_entity_poly.pdbx_strand_id
1 'polypeptide(L)'
;AMGVMEELGRGLVLEPVAQGALIAPAVLARAPEALQAAWLPRIAGGEALVVLAHQEAKSRYRLNRVAARAADGRITGVKSLVPAGDIADAFIVPARVSGSDDAAEGVALYLVERGAAGVHTRSYSLYDGSRAAELHVDQTAGQLIAGPDEGLRLLELAADIGIAAQAAEAVGVMEKYLAMTVDYLNTRKQFGVAIASFQALRHRVADVKMQLELARSMSYYATLRLGDAPAVR
;
A
#
# COMPACT_ATOMS: atom_id res chain seq x y z
N ALA A 1 6.71 -10.01 -8.22
CA ALA A 1 6.18 -8.76 -7.64
C ALA A 1 7.13 -7.59 -7.84
N MET A 2 8.36 -7.63 -7.30
CA MET A 2 9.28 -6.48 -7.33
C MET A 2 9.63 -5.94 -8.71
N GLY A 3 10.07 -6.80 -9.63
CA GLY A 3 10.36 -6.35 -11.00
C GLY A 3 9.15 -5.73 -11.70
N VAL A 4 7.93 -6.20 -11.39
CA VAL A 4 6.70 -5.59 -11.91
C VAL A 4 6.51 -4.20 -11.32
N MET A 5 6.64 -4.04 -10.00
CA MET A 5 6.50 -2.73 -9.35
C MET A 5 7.57 -1.73 -9.83
N GLU A 6 8.80 -2.17 -10.10
CA GLU A 6 9.83 -1.31 -10.71
C GLU A 6 9.40 -0.82 -12.10
N GLU A 7 8.88 -1.68 -12.97
CA GLU A 7 8.39 -1.24 -14.29
C GLU A 7 7.16 -0.32 -14.17
N LEU A 8 6.26 -0.58 -13.23
CA LEU A 8 5.12 0.31 -12.93
C LEU A 8 5.61 1.70 -12.49
N GLY A 9 6.64 1.75 -11.64
CA GLY A 9 7.27 3.00 -11.22
C GLY A 9 7.94 3.74 -12.38
N ARG A 10 8.65 3.03 -13.28
CA ARG A 10 9.22 3.65 -14.49
C ARG A 10 8.16 4.28 -15.40
N GLY A 11 6.95 3.73 -15.37
CA GLY A 11 5.79 4.23 -16.12
C GLY A 11 4.93 5.26 -15.37
N LEU A 12 5.19 5.51 -14.07
CA LEU A 12 4.30 6.26 -13.17
C LEU A 12 2.85 5.75 -13.25
N VAL A 13 2.67 4.43 -13.24
CA VAL A 13 1.35 3.81 -13.34
C VAL A 13 0.56 4.02 -12.05
N LEU A 14 -0.62 4.63 -12.16
CA LEU A 14 -1.47 5.00 -11.03
C LEU A 14 -2.41 3.88 -10.55
N GLU A 15 -2.39 2.73 -11.23
CA GLU A 15 -3.28 1.61 -10.91
C GLU A 15 -2.94 0.98 -9.54
N PRO A 16 -3.93 0.59 -8.73
CA PRO A 16 -3.74 0.12 -7.34
C PRO A 16 -3.21 -1.32 -7.27
N VAL A 17 -2.21 -1.67 -8.09
CA VAL A 17 -1.66 -3.03 -8.22
C VAL A 17 -1.11 -3.54 -6.89
N ALA A 18 -0.42 -2.68 -6.11
CA ALA A 18 0.07 -3.08 -4.80
C ALA A 18 -1.07 -3.50 -3.85
N GLN A 19 -2.22 -2.82 -3.90
CA GLN A 19 -3.38 -3.16 -3.08
C GLN A 19 -4.02 -4.46 -3.55
N GLY A 20 -4.40 -4.54 -4.83
CA GLY A 20 -5.17 -5.65 -5.37
C GLY A 20 -4.36 -6.92 -5.61
N ALA A 21 -3.11 -6.83 -6.05
CA ALA A 21 -2.31 -7.99 -6.44
C ALA A 21 -1.35 -8.48 -5.35
N LEU A 22 -1.02 -7.64 -4.35
CA LEU A 22 -0.02 -7.99 -3.32
C LEU A 22 -0.63 -8.01 -1.91
N ILE A 23 -1.15 -6.87 -1.45
CA ILE A 23 -1.62 -6.70 -0.07
C ILE A 23 -2.87 -7.55 0.19
N ALA A 24 -3.93 -7.35 -0.59
CA ALA A 24 -5.20 -8.02 -0.33
C ALA A 24 -5.11 -9.55 -0.45
N PRO A 25 -4.47 -10.15 -1.48
CA PRO A 25 -4.29 -11.60 -1.55
C PRO A 25 -3.49 -12.15 -0.37
N ALA A 26 -2.43 -11.45 0.07
CA ALA A 26 -1.62 -11.90 1.20
C ALA A 26 -2.42 -11.90 2.51
N VAL A 27 -3.28 -10.90 2.72
CA VAL A 27 -4.16 -10.86 3.89
C VAL A 27 -5.24 -11.93 3.79
N LEU A 28 -5.92 -12.02 2.65
CA LEU A 28 -7.03 -12.95 2.44
C LEU A 28 -6.60 -14.41 2.45
N ALA A 29 -5.35 -14.74 2.06
CA ALA A 29 -4.81 -16.09 2.20
C ALA A 29 -4.74 -16.62 3.65
N ARG A 30 -4.96 -15.76 4.65
CA ARG A 30 -5.06 -16.11 6.07
C ARG A 30 -6.48 -16.03 6.62
N ALA A 31 -7.46 -15.68 5.77
CA ALA A 31 -8.87 -15.66 6.11
C ALA A 31 -9.45 -17.09 6.20
N PRO A 32 -10.66 -17.28 6.76
CA PRO A 32 -11.40 -18.51 6.62
C PRO A 32 -11.54 -18.98 5.16
N GLU A 33 -11.55 -20.30 4.92
CA GLU A 33 -11.56 -20.91 3.58
C GLU A 33 -12.70 -20.39 2.69
N ALA A 34 -13.88 -20.13 3.27
CA ALA A 34 -15.02 -19.56 2.55
C ALA A 34 -14.71 -18.17 1.94
N LEU A 35 -14.00 -17.30 2.68
CA LEU A 35 -13.57 -15.99 2.16
C LEU A 35 -12.49 -16.13 1.10
N GLN A 36 -11.56 -17.07 1.29
CA GLN A 36 -10.52 -17.36 0.30
C GLN A 36 -11.12 -17.79 -1.04
N ALA A 37 -12.02 -18.78 -1.00
CA ALA A 37 -12.68 -19.33 -2.19
C ALA A 37 -13.55 -18.29 -2.91
N ALA A 38 -14.18 -17.37 -2.17
CA ALA A 38 -15.02 -16.33 -2.75
C ALA A 38 -14.23 -15.20 -3.41
N TRP A 39 -13.09 -14.79 -2.85
CA TRP A 39 -12.40 -13.55 -3.25
C TRP A 39 -11.10 -13.75 -4.02
N LEU A 40 -10.26 -14.73 -3.64
CA LEU A 40 -8.94 -14.88 -4.26
C LEU A 40 -9.01 -15.17 -5.77
N PRO A 41 -9.91 -16.02 -6.29
CA PRO A 41 -10.02 -16.23 -7.74
C PRO A 41 -10.44 -14.98 -8.51
N ARG A 42 -11.37 -14.20 -7.96
CA ARG A 42 -11.86 -12.95 -8.58
C ARG A 42 -10.78 -11.89 -8.61
N ILE A 43 -9.99 -11.78 -7.55
CA ILE A 43 -8.83 -10.88 -7.49
C ILE A 43 -7.77 -11.31 -8.52
N ALA A 44 -7.44 -12.61 -8.56
CA ALA A 44 -6.47 -13.14 -9.51
C ALA A 44 -6.91 -12.97 -10.98
N GLY A 45 -8.21 -13.03 -11.25
CA GLY A 45 -8.81 -12.78 -12.57
C GLY A 45 -8.98 -11.30 -12.92
N GLY A 46 -8.73 -10.37 -11.99
CA GLY A 46 -8.98 -8.93 -12.19
C GLY A 46 -10.46 -8.54 -12.19
N GLU A 47 -11.34 -9.41 -11.69
CA GLU A 47 -12.80 -9.20 -11.61
C GLU A 47 -13.23 -8.52 -10.30
N ALA A 48 -12.33 -8.45 -9.31
CA ALA A 48 -12.57 -7.77 -8.06
C ALA A 48 -11.32 -7.05 -7.56
N LEU A 49 -11.49 -5.81 -7.11
CA LEU A 49 -10.48 -5.03 -6.42
C LEU A 49 -10.80 -4.99 -4.93
N VAL A 50 -9.90 -5.56 -4.12
CA VAL A 50 -9.94 -5.44 -2.65
C VAL A 50 -8.78 -4.58 -2.19
N VAL A 51 -9.04 -3.64 -1.28
CA VAL A 51 -8.03 -2.68 -0.80
C VAL A 51 -7.98 -2.60 0.71
N LEU A 52 -6.81 -2.26 1.26
CA LEU A 52 -6.61 -2.08 2.70
C LEU A 52 -7.06 -0.68 3.16
N ALA A 53 -8.08 -0.63 4.01
CA ALA A 53 -8.63 0.60 4.60
C ALA A 53 -8.19 0.77 6.06
N HIS A 54 -6.89 0.91 6.30
CA HIS A 54 -6.35 0.89 7.67
C HIS A 54 -6.16 2.27 8.32
N GLN A 55 -5.85 3.30 7.52
CA GLN A 55 -5.52 4.62 8.05
C GLN A 55 -6.73 5.35 8.64
N GLU A 56 -6.49 6.11 9.70
CA GLU A 56 -7.48 7.02 10.29
C GLU A 56 -6.80 8.35 10.66
N ALA A 57 -7.58 9.43 10.72
CA ALA A 57 -7.07 10.79 10.92
C ALA A 57 -6.14 10.95 12.15
N LYS A 58 -6.35 10.17 13.22
CA LYS A 58 -5.56 10.24 14.47
C LYS A 58 -4.50 9.14 14.60
N SER A 59 -4.46 8.16 13.69
CA SER A 59 -3.53 7.01 13.76
C SER A 59 -2.09 7.39 13.43
N ARG A 60 -1.90 8.39 12.55
CA ARG A 60 -0.59 8.78 11.99
C ARG A 60 0.09 7.57 11.32
N TYR A 61 1.08 6.97 11.97
CA TYR A 61 1.81 5.78 11.50
C TYR A 61 1.67 4.59 12.47
N ARG A 62 0.81 4.70 13.48
CA ARG A 62 0.62 3.66 14.49
C ARG A 62 -0.49 2.71 14.07
N LEU A 63 -0.12 1.53 13.56
CA LEU A 63 -1.07 0.50 13.11
C LEU A 63 -1.94 -0.02 14.26
N ASN A 64 -1.43 0.00 15.49
CA ASN A 64 -2.20 -0.38 16.68
C ASN A 64 -3.21 0.69 17.13
N ARG A 65 -3.19 1.89 16.56
CA ARG A 65 -4.15 2.96 16.89
C ARG A 65 -5.36 2.90 15.96
N VAL A 66 -6.43 2.24 16.41
CA VAL A 66 -7.66 2.00 15.65
C VAL A 66 -8.87 2.48 16.46
N ALA A 67 -9.55 3.52 15.95
CA ALA A 67 -10.77 4.08 16.50
C ALA A 67 -12.04 3.38 15.97
N ALA A 68 -12.00 2.83 14.74
CA ALA A 68 -13.09 1.99 14.25
C ALA A 68 -13.40 0.84 15.22
N ARG A 69 -14.68 0.58 15.46
CA ARG A 69 -15.17 -0.43 16.42
C ARG A 69 -15.90 -1.55 15.71
N ALA A 70 -15.77 -2.76 16.24
CA ALA A 70 -16.54 -3.92 15.83
C ALA A 70 -17.29 -4.53 17.02
N ALA A 71 -18.59 -4.71 16.88
CA ALA A 71 -19.46 -5.39 17.85
C ALA A 71 -20.44 -6.28 17.07
N ASP A 72 -20.59 -7.55 17.49
CA ASP A 72 -21.49 -8.52 16.86
C ASP A 72 -21.32 -8.64 15.33
N GLY A 73 -20.06 -8.56 14.85
CA GLY A 73 -19.73 -8.61 13.43
C GLY A 73 -20.11 -7.36 12.63
N ARG A 74 -20.54 -6.29 13.30
CA ARG A 74 -20.84 -4.99 12.69
C ARG A 74 -19.78 -3.97 13.01
N ILE A 75 -19.42 -3.15 12.03
CA ILE A 75 -18.32 -2.20 12.12
C ILE A 75 -18.87 -0.79 12.01
N THR A 76 -18.42 0.09 12.92
CA THR A 76 -18.65 1.53 12.87
C THR A 76 -17.32 2.27 12.94
N GLY A 77 -17.09 3.21 12.04
CA GLY A 77 -15.86 4.00 12.02
C GLY A 77 -15.64 4.76 10.71
N VAL A 78 -14.54 5.50 10.68
CA VAL A 78 -14.11 6.25 9.50
C VAL A 78 -12.67 5.90 9.19
N LYS A 79 -12.41 5.52 7.94
CA LYS A 79 -11.07 5.28 7.39
C LYS A 79 -10.75 6.38 6.39
N SER A 80 -9.50 6.82 6.42
CA SER A 80 -8.98 7.90 5.59
C SER A 80 -7.92 7.35 4.63
N LEU A 81 -7.64 8.07 3.54
CA LEU A 81 -6.63 7.69 2.55
C LEU A 81 -6.78 6.26 2.03
N VAL A 82 -8.03 5.78 1.86
CA VAL A 82 -8.29 4.43 1.34
C VAL A 82 -7.96 4.42 -0.15
N PRO A 83 -6.90 3.74 -0.60
CA PRO A 83 -6.47 3.82 -2.00
C PRO A 83 -7.51 3.17 -2.91
N ALA A 84 -7.84 3.84 -4.03
CA ALA A 84 -8.87 3.39 -4.97
C ALA A 84 -10.23 3.07 -4.31
N GLY A 85 -10.52 3.67 -3.14
CA GLY A 85 -11.69 3.32 -2.35
C GLY A 85 -13.03 3.69 -2.98
N ASP A 86 -13.00 4.41 -4.10
CA ASP A 86 -14.17 4.78 -4.89
C ASP A 86 -14.47 3.79 -6.03
N ILE A 87 -13.57 2.84 -6.30
CA ILE A 87 -13.76 1.76 -7.28
C ILE A 87 -13.57 0.37 -6.68
N ALA A 88 -13.01 0.24 -5.48
CA ALA A 88 -12.84 -1.04 -4.80
C ALA A 88 -14.19 -1.76 -4.59
N ASP A 89 -14.21 -3.08 -4.80
CA ASP A 89 -15.39 -3.93 -4.57
C ASP A 89 -15.55 -4.28 -3.09
N ALA A 90 -14.44 -4.36 -2.35
CA ALA A 90 -14.43 -4.57 -0.91
C ALA A 90 -13.21 -3.97 -0.22
N PHE A 91 -13.32 -3.81 1.09
CA PHE A 91 -12.33 -3.21 1.96
C PHE A 91 -11.88 -4.19 3.03
N ILE A 92 -10.58 -4.28 3.26
CA ILE A 92 -10.03 -4.89 4.48
C ILE A 92 -9.98 -3.80 5.54
N VAL A 93 -10.84 -3.90 6.55
CA VAL A 93 -11.05 -2.90 7.58
C VAL A 93 -10.56 -3.42 8.93
N PRO A 94 -9.47 -2.86 9.48
CA PRO A 94 -9.11 -3.08 10.87
C PRO A 94 -10.13 -2.39 11.77
N ALA A 95 -10.69 -3.13 12.73
CA ALA A 95 -11.63 -2.61 13.71
C ALA A 95 -11.35 -3.21 15.08
N ARG A 96 -11.56 -2.41 16.11
CA ARG A 96 -11.29 -2.77 17.49
C ARG A 96 -12.51 -3.43 18.12
N VAL A 97 -12.33 -4.63 18.65
CA VAL A 97 -13.37 -5.38 19.39
C VAL A 97 -13.33 -5.11 20.89
N SER A 98 -12.19 -4.66 21.42
CA SER A 98 -11.99 -4.36 22.84
C SER A 98 -10.81 -3.40 23.09
N GLY A 99 -10.78 -2.78 24.27
CA GLY A 99 -9.70 -1.88 24.70
C GLY A 99 -9.82 -0.43 24.22
N SER A 100 -8.84 0.39 24.61
CA SER A 100 -8.69 1.77 24.13
C SER A 100 -8.17 1.81 22.69
N ASP A 101 -8.31 2.96 22.01
CA ASP A 101 -7.88 3.13 20.61
C ASP A 101 -6.45 2.67 20.34
N ASP A 102 -5.56 2.82 21.32
CA ASP A 102 -4.12 2.57 21.24
C ASP A 102 -3.66 1.31 22.01
N ALA A 103 -4.59 0.48 22.48
CA ALA A 103 -4.26 -0.79 23.13
C ALA A 103 -3.52 -1.72 22.16
N ALA A 104 -2.57 -2.49 22.70
CA ALA A 104 -1.73 -3.42 21.94
C ALA A 104 -2.52 -4.59 21.35
N GLU A 105 -3.60 -5.00 22.01
CA GLU A 105 -4.46 -6.12 21.62
C GLU A 105 -5.85 -5.61 21.21
N GLY A 106 -6.69 -6.50 20.68
CA GLY A 106 -8.10 -6.21 20.42
C GLY A 106 -8.40 -5.64 19.04
N VAL A 107 -7.42 -5.63 18.11
CA VAL A 107 -7.63 -5.28 16.70
C VAL A 107 -7.93 -6.55 15.91
N ALA A 108 -9.09 -6.60 15.27
CA ALA A 108 -9.49 -7.64 14.33
C ALA A 108 -9.56 -7.07 12.90
N LEU A 109 -9.43 -7.93 11.90
CA LEU A 109 -9.56 -7.57 10.49
C LEU A 109 -10.87 -8.12 9.92
N TYR A 110 -11.58 -7.29 9.19
CA TYR A 110 -12.84 -7.64 8.54
C TYR A 110 -12.80 -7.31 7.06
N LEU A 111 -13.48 -8.12 6.26
CA LEU A 111 -13.83 -7.79 4.90
C LEU A 111 -15.20 -7.10 4.89
N VAL A 112 -15.27 -5.91 4.31
CA VAL A 112 -16.50 -5.12 4.15
C VAL A 112 -16.72 -4.86 2.68
N GLU A 113 -17.82 -5.36 2.14
CA GLU A 113 -18.19 -5.11 0.74
C GLU A 113 -18.65 -3.67 0.55
N ARG A 114 -18.26 -3.06 -0.57
CA ARG A 114 -18.62 -1.68 -0.86
C ARG A 114 -20.14 -1.45 -0.96
N GLY A 115 -20.87 -2.45 -1.44
CA GLY A 115 -22.32 -2.42 -1.56
C GLY A 115 -23.08 -2.71 -0.26
N ALA A 116 -22.39 -3.00 0.85
CA ALA A 116 -23.05 -3.32 2.11
C ALA A 116 -23.78 -2.10 2.70
N ALA A 117 -24.87 -2.36 3.42
CA ALA A 117 -25.62 -1.30 4.10
C ALA A 117 -24.74 -0.56 5.12
N GLY A 118 -24.82 0.77 5.12
CA GLY A 118 -24.02 1.64 6.00
C GLY A 118 -22.62 1.97 5.48
N VAL A 119 -22.25 1.51 4.28
CA VAL A 119 -21.00 1.90 3.61
C VAL A 119 -21.20 3.16 2.79
N HIS A 120 -20.37 4.17 3.05
CA HIS A 120 -20.32 5.39 2.25
C HIS A 120 -18.86 5.77 1.93
N THR A 121 -18.59 6.05 0.66
CA THR A 121 -17.25 6.41 0.18
C THR A 121 -17.28 7.82 -0.39
N ARG A 122 -16.36 8.69 0.05
CA ARG A 122 -16.13 10.01 -0.54
C ARG A 122 -14.75 10.07 -1.17
N SER A 123 -14.71 10.09 -2.50
CA SER A 123 -13.46 10.08 -3.27
C SER A 123 -12.80 11.46 -3.34
N TYR A 124 -11.47 11.50 -3.43
CA TYR A 124 -10.66 12.68 -3.73
C TYR A 124 -9.36 12.28 -4.43
N SER A 125 -8.75 13.23 -5.13
CA SER A 125 -7.46 13.07 -5.79
C SER A 125 -6.30 13.38 -4.84
N LEU A 126 -5.21 12.63 -4.98
CA LEU A 126 -3.94 12.90 -4.32
C LEU A 126 -3.03 13.76 -5.21
N TYR A 127 -1.93 14.27 -4.62
CA TYR A 127 -1.02 15.20 -5.29
C TYR A 127 -0.27 14.57 -6.47
N ASP A 128 -0.14 13.25 -6.49
CA ASP A 128 0.49 12.45 -7.55
C ASP A 128 -0.50 12.07 -8.67
N GLY A 129 -1.77 12.48 -8.56
CA GLY A 129 -2.84 12.16 -9.51
C GLY A 129 -3.58 10.86 -9.21
N SER A 130 -3.10 10.05 -8.26
CA SER A 130 -3.83 8.86 -7.80
C SER A 130 -5.11 9.25 -7.02
N ARG A 131 -5.96 8.26 -6.73
CA ARG A 131 -7.26 8.48 -6.11
C ARG A 131 -7.34 7.74 -4.77
N ALA A 132 -7.95 8.42 -3.79
CA ALA A 132 -8.23 7.86 -2.48
C ALA A 132 -9.67 8.19 -2.07
N ALA A 133 -10.14 7.57 -0.99
CA ALA A 133 -11.44 7.86 -0.42
C ALA A 133 -11.41 7.97 1.11
N GLU A 134 -12.35 8.74 1.65
CA GLU A 134 -12.84 8.56 3.01
C GLU A 134 -13.90 7.47 2.96
N LEU A 135 -13.72 6.43 3.76
CA LEU A 135 -14.66 5.33 3.92
C LEU A 135 -15.34 5.49 5.27
N HIS A 136 -16.65 5.69 5.25
CA HIS A 136 -17.50 5.64 6.42
C HIS A 136 -18.21 4.29 6.46
N VAL A 137 -18.15 3.62 7.59
CA VAL A 137 -18.91 2.41 7.88
C VAL A 137 -19.75 2.67 9.12
N ASP A 138 -21.05 2.38 9.05
CA ASP A 138 -21.98 2.56 10.15
C ASP A 138 -22.83 1.32 10.34
N GLN A 139 -22.56 0.58 11.43
CA GLN A 139 -23.24 -0.68 11.77
C GLN A 139 -23.26 -1.68 10.60
N THR A 140 -22.21 -1.64 9.78
CA THR A 140 -22.06 -2.43 8.57
C THR A 140 -21.58 -3.83 8.91
N ALA A 141 -22.26 -4.85 8.38
CA ALA A 141 -21.81 -6.24 8.53
C ALA A 141 -20.45 -6.45 7.85
N GLY A 142 -19.50 -7.00 8.60
CA GLY A 142 -18.17 -7.37 8.10
C GLY A 142 -17.91 -8.87 8.29
N GLN A 143 -17.27 -9.48 7.32
CA GLN A 143 -16.86 -10.89 7.39
C GLN A 143 -15.49 -10.97 8.06
N LEU A 144 -15.35 -11.77 9.13
CA LEU A 144 -14.10 -11.84 9.90
C LEU A 144 -12.99 -12.48 9.06
N ILE A 145 -11.89 -11.74 8.86
CA ILE A 145 -10.65 -12.23 8.26
C ILE A 145 -9.76 -12.82 9.35
N ALA A 146 -9.51 -12.04 10.40
CA ALA A 146 -8.65 -12.44 11.52
C ALA A 146 -9.18 -11.85 12.82
N GLY A 147 -9.20 -12.68 13.88
CA GLY A 147 -9.64 -12.30 15.22
C GLY A 147 -8.67 -11.35 15.94
N PRO A 148 -9.02 -10.91 17.16
CA PRO A 148 -8.22 -9.95 17.94
C PRO A 148 -6.80 -10.42 18.29
N ASP A 149 -6.57 -11.74 18.30
CA ASP A 149 -5.27 -12.34 18.63
C ASP A 149 -4.27 -12.25 17.46
N GLU A 150 -4.77 -12.11 16.23
CA GLU A 150 -3.94 -12.13 15.02
C GLU A 150 -4.08 -10.87 14.15
N GLY A 151 -5.14 -10.09 14.34
CA GLY A 151 -5.50 -9.00 13.43
C GLY A 151 -4.44 -7.90 13.34
N LEU A 152 -3.80 -7.52 14.45
CA LEU A 152 -2.71 -6.54 14.41
C LEU A 152 -1.48 -7.09 13.68
N ARG A 153 -1.06 -8.33 13.96
CA ARG A 153 0.06 -8.99 13.29
C ARG A 153 -0.17 -9.11 11.78
N LEU A 154 -1.41 -9.40 11.38
CA LEU A 154 -1.79 -9.48 9.98
C LEU A 154 -1.83 -8.10 9.31
N LEU A 155 -2.24 -7.07 10.04
CA LEU A 155 -2.18 -5.68 9.57
C LEU A 155 -0.73 -5.20 9.38
N GLU A 156 0.16 -5.54 10.31
CA GLU A 156 1.60 -5.25 10.20
C GLU A 156 2.15 -5.88 8.92
N LEU A 157 1.89 -7.16 8.69
CA LEU A 157 2.29 -7.83 7.45
C LEU A 157 1.71 -7.17 6.18
N ALA A 158 0.48 -6.67 6.23
CA ALA A 158 -0.14 -5.96 5.11
C ALA A 158 0.58 -4.64 4.81
N ALA A 159 0.87 -3.85 5.85
CA ALA A 159 1.61 -2.58 5.72
C ALA A 159 3.03 -2.81 5.20
N ASP A 160 3.65 -3.86 5.72
CA ASP A 160 4.96 -4.36 5.36
C ASP A 160 5.12 -4.73 3.88
N ILE A 161 4.16 -5.48 3.34
CA ILE A 161 4.10 -5.79 1.90
C ILE A 161 3.93 -4.50 1.09
N GLY A 162 3.08 -3.59 1.57
CA GLY A 162 2.89 -2.28 0.94
C GLY A 162 4.18 -1.45 0.89
N ILE A 163 4.93 -1.40 1.99
CA ILE A 163 6.22 -0.68 2.07
C ILE A 163 7.23 -1.28 1.09
N ALA A 164 7.35 -2.61 1.03
CA ALA A 164 8.26 -3.27 0.09
C ALA A 164 7.87 -3.00 -1.38
N ALA A 165 6.57 -3.07 -1.70
CA ALA A 165 6.07 -2.76 -3.04
C ALA A 165 6.35 -1.30 -3.44
N GLN A 166 6.13 -0.35 -2.52
CA GLN A 166 6.38 1.07 -2.77
C GLN A 166 7.89 1.37 -2.90
N ALA A 167 8.75 0.67 -2.16
CA ALA A 167 10.20 0.79 -2.34
C ALA A 167 10.65 0.35 -3.74
N ALA A 168 10.05 -0.72 -4.28
CA ALA A 168 10.28 -1.19 -5.65
C ALA A 168 9.85 -0.15 -6.68
N GLU A 169 8.65 0.39 -6.52
CA GLU A 169 8.11 1.42 -7.40
C GLU A 169 9.00 2.67 -7.41
N ALA A 170 9.43 3.13 -6.22
CA ALA A 170 10.33 4.27 -6.09
C ALA A 170 11.68 4.04 -6.81
N VAL A 171 12.23 2.83 -6.78
CA VAL A 171 13.44 2.48 -7.54
C VAL A 171 13.22 2.62 -9.04
N GLY A 172 12.09 2.15 -9.56
CA GLY A 172 11.70 2.33 -10.96
C GLY A 172 11.59 3.81 -11.36
N VAL A 173 10.94 4.61 -10.51
CA VAL A 173 10.83 6.07 -10.68
C VAL A 173 12.22 6.73 -10.71
N MET A 174 13.08 6.41 -9.75
CA MET A 174 14.45 6.94 -9.67
C MET A 174 15.26 6.61 -10.93
N GLU A 175 15.14 5.38 -11.44
CA GLU A 175 15.83 4.96 -12.65
C GLU A 175 15.36 5.74 -13.88
N LYS A 176 14.04 5.92 -14.04
CA LYS A 176 13.49 6.70 -15.14
C LYS A 176 13.92 8.16 -15.07
N TYR A 177 13.88 8.77 -13.89
CA TYR A 177 14.33 10.16 -13.68
C TYR A 177 15.81 10.34 -14.00
N LEU A 178 16.65 9.40 -13.56
CA LEU A 178 18.09 9.44 -13.85
C LEU A 178 18.34 9.34 -15.36
N ALA A 179 17.67 8.41 -16.05
CA ALA A 179 17.79 8.26 -17.50
C ALA A 179 17.40 9.54 -18.25
N MET A 180 16.25 10.15 -17.90
CA MET A 180 15.81 11.42 -18.48
C MET A 180 16.78 12.57 -18.20
N THR A 181 17.33 12.62 -16.99
CA THR A 181 18.30 13.64 -16.59
C THR A 181 19.59 13.50 -17.42
N VAL A 182 20.12 12.29 -17.54
CA VAL A 182 21.35 12.03 -18.32
C VAL A 182 21.15 12.36 -19.79
N ASP A 183 20.00 12.00 -20.38
CA ASP A 183 19.67 12.36 -21.76
C ASP A 183 19.68 13.89 -21.97
N TYR A 184 19.02 14.63 -21.06
CA TYR A 184 19.00 16.08 -21.12
C TYR A 184 20.40 16.70 -20.96
N LEU A 185 21.23 16.15 -20.05
CA LEU A 185 22.61 16.63 -19.86
C LEU A 185 23.46 16.47 -21.12
N ASN A 186 23.23 15.42 -21.91
CA ASN A 186 23.97 15.14 -23.14
C ASN A 186 23.47 15.97 -24.34
N THR A 187 22.20 16.33 -24.36
CA THR A 187 21.58 17.08 -25.48
C THR A 187 21.60 18.60 -25.28
N ARG A 188 21.52 19.09 -24.04
CA ARG A 188 21.52 20.53 -23.73
C ARG A 188 22.91 21.14 -23.88
N LYS A 189 23.03 22.20 -24.69
CA LYS A 189 24.27 22.97 -24.87
C LYS A 189 24.27 24.32 -24.15
N GLN A 190 25.34 24.63 -23.43
CA GLN A 190 25.67 25.94 -22.85
C GLN A 190 27.18 26.15 -22.90
N PHE A 191 27.62 27.40 -23.02
CA PHE A 191 29.04 27.74 -23.16
C PHE A 191 29.73 26.98 -24.31
N GLY A 192 29.01 26.76 -25.41
CA GLY A 192 29.52 26.09 -26.60
C GLY A 192 29.63 24.56 -26.53
N VAL A 193 29.33 23.92 -25.39
CA VAL A 193 29.45 22.47 -25.18
C VAL A 193 28.20 21.87 -24.56
N ALA A 194 28.05 20.54 -24.63
CA ALA A 194 27.00 19.83 -23.88
C ALA A 194 27.25 19.98 -22.37
N ILE A 195 26.20 20.24 -21.58
CA ILE A 195 26.38 20.51 -20.15
C ILE A 195 26.90 19.29 -19.36
N ALA A 196 26.79 18.08 -19.91
CA ALA A 196 27.42 16.87 -19.38
C ALA A 196 28.97 16.96 -19.26
N SER A 197 29.65 17.87 -19.96
CA SER A 197 31.11 18.01 -19.85
C SER A 197 31.55 18.63 -18.51
N PHE A 198 30.68 19.39 -17.84
CA PHE A 198 31.00 20.06 -16.58
C PHE A 198 31.06 19.06 -15.41
N GLN A 199 32.19 19.04 -14.69
CA GLN A 199 32.39 18.11 -13.57
C GLN A 199 31.36 18.25 -12.46
N ALA A 200 30.90 19.47 -12.17
CA ALA A 200 29.88 19.71 -11.15
C ALA A 200 28.57 18.93 -11.41
N LEU A 201 28.19 18.75 -12.68
CA LEU A 201 27.01 17.96 -13.05
C LEU A 201 27.34 16.46 -13.07
N ARG A 202 28.52 16.06 -13.56
CA ARG A 202 28.95 14.66 -13.58
C ARG A 202 29.02 14.05 -12.17
N HIS A 203 29.58 14.76 -11.19
CA HIS A 203 29.66 14.27 -9.82
C HIS A 203 28.26 14.08 -9.21
N ARG A 204 27.34 15.05 -9.40
CA ARG A 204 25.96 14.93 -8.92
C ARG A 204 25.23 13.73 -9.52
N VAL A 205 25.43 13.45 -10.81
CA VAL A 205 24.83 12.29 -11.47
C VAL A 205 25.42 10.99 -10.93
N ALA A 206 26.73 10.93 -10.67
CA ALA A 206 27.37 9.78 -10.06
C ALA A 206 26.81 9.50 -8.65
N ASP A 207 26.62 10.54 -7.83
CA ASP A 207 26.00 10.41 -6.50
C ASP A 207 24.58 9.87 -6.57
N VAL A 208 23.75 10.41 -7.49
CA VAL A 208 22.37 9.92 -7.69
C VAL A 208 22.36 8.47 -8.16
N LYS A 209 23.26 8.08 -9.06
CA LYS A 209 23.39 6.69 -9.52
C LYS A 209 23.78 5.76 -8.37
N MET A 210 24.68 6.18 -7.49
CA MET A 210 25.02 5.42 -6.29
C MET A 210 23.81 5.24 -5.37
N GLN A 211 23.04 6.31 -5.11
CA GLN A 211 21.82 6.22 -4.30
C GLN A 211 20.76 5.29 -4.92
N LEU A 212 20.61 5.29 -6.25
CA LEU A 212 19.73 4.36 -6.96
C LEU A 212 20.11 2.90 -6.72
N GLU A 213 21.39 2.54 -6.83
CA GLU A 213 21.82 1.16 -6.60
C GLU A 213 21.68 0.73 -5.14
N LEU A 214 21.92 1.65 -4.18
CA LEU A 214 21.66 1.41 -2.76
C LEU A 214 20.17 1.19 -2.48
N ALA A 215 19.31 2.03 -3.06
CA ALA A 215 17.85 1.91 -2.92
C ALA A 215 17.35 0.58 -3.51
N ARG A 216 17.86 0.17 -4.68
CA ARG A 216 17.54 -1.12 -5.30
C ARG A 216 17.95 -2.29 -4.41
N SER A 217 19.16 -2.26 -3.86
CA SER A 217 19.64 -3.27 -2.92
C SER A 217 18.73 -3.41 -1.69
N MET A 218 18.34 -2.28 -1.09
CA MET A 218 17.45 -2.27 0.08
C MET A 218 16.02 -2.68 -0.23
N SER A 219 15.52 -2.34 -1.42
CA SER A 219 14.23 -2.79 -1.92
C SER A 219 14.17 -4.32 -2.05
N TYR A 220 15.21 -4.94 -2.61
CA TYR A 220 15.34 -6.40 -2.66
C TYR A 220 15.48 -7.02 -1.27
N TYR A 221 16.30 -6.42 -0.40
CA TYR A 221 16.46 -6.90 0.97
C TYR A 221 15.14 -6.90 1.73
N ALA A 222 14.38 -5.79 1.69
CA ALA A 222 13.07 -5.68 2.34
C ALA A 222 12.10 -6.77 1.87
N THR A 223 12.13 -7.10 0.58
CA THR A 223 11.29 -8.15 -0.01
C THR A 223 11.70 -9.53 0.46
N LEU A 224 13.00 -9.82 0.49
CA LEU A 224 13.53 -11.11 0.93
C LEU A 224 13.23 -11.38 2.41
N ARG A 225 13.04 -10.31 3.21
CA ARG A 225 12.66 -10.38 4.63
C ARG A 225 11.16 -10.42 4.87
N LEU A 226 10.32 -10.35 3.83
CA LEU A 226 8.88 -10.48 4.01
C LEU A 226 8.56 -11.90 4.51
N GLY A 227 7.93 -11.97 5.69
CA GLY A 227 7.55 -13.25 6.32
C GLY A 227 8.53 -13.74 7.38
N ASP A 228 9.68 -13.09 7.55
CA ASP A 228 10.53 -13.31 8.72
C ASP A 228 9.82 -12.84 10.00
N ALA A 229 10.20 -13.41 11.15
CA ALA A 229 9.64 -13.01 12.44
C ALA A 229 9.92 -11.51 12.73
N PRO A 230 9.07 -10.80 13.49
CA PRO A 230 9.23 -9.36 13.72
C PRO A 230 10.59 -8.92 14.30
N ALA A 231 11.30 -9.81 15.01
CA ALA A 231 12.63 -9.52 15.55
C ALA A 231 13.77 -9.62 14.51
N VAL A 232 13.51 -10.22 13.35
CA VAL A 232 14.46 -10.48 12.27
C VAL A 232 14.22 -9.56 11.07
N ARG A 233 12.97 -9.09 10.94
CA ARG A 233 12.50 -8.15 9.94
C ARG A 233 12.93 -6.72 10.25
#